data_AF-A0A2V5IFL3-F1
#
_entry.id   AF-A0A2V5IFL3-F1
#
_cell.length_a   1.000
_cell.length_b   1.000
_cell.length_c   1.000
_cell.angle_alpha   90.00
_cell.angle_beta   90.00
_cell.angle_gamma   90.00
#
_symmetry.space_group_name_H-M   'P 1'
#
loop_
_entity.id
_entity.type
_entity.pdbx_description
1 polymer ?
#
loop_
_entity_poly.entity_id
_entity_poly.type
_entity_poly.pdbx_seq_one_letter_code
_entity_poly.pdbx_strand_id
1 'polypeptide(L)'
;MAQLSDYRLLTFDVYGTLVDWETGILTAFQAILDKTNAQFSRQHLLTLYHELEHAQQEQTPDMPYSELLTTIHPTWATRLNLPAPSRDESIRFGESVGNWPAFPDTINALKRLSKHYKLVVLSNVDRESFAKTNAGSLQGIQFDLIITAQDVGSYKPDLKNFEHMLHAVKEKFGVEKSQVLLTAQSQFHDHHPARKAGIKSVAVTYTADQFHGLYRGGKPHHAPDWAHVVERARAHGCEKMLLTTMTLAGASQNLAIAREYPSMCTMTLGVHPYHASEIYADEATPNPTDSYLARLRELGHTLLASHPSPLVAFGEIGLDYVYLDRADKATQQRAFRDQLDVAVELHLPLFLHVRGEGACADVVAILRPYLERLPAGNRGLVHSFAGSAEEMRVLVGLGFGISVNGVSFRTAEGREMVRQVPLEVLQLETDAPWCEIVEDDAIRQFLEGARPLPAARKSNRFVEGLMVKGRNESCTMERVARVVAGLKGLQVEVVAEAAWRNSVAMFGLGEGEGEELKN
;
A
#
# COMPACT_ATOMS: atom_id res chain seq x y z
N MET A 1 -5.58 -22.04 18.81
CA MET A 1 -5.25 -20.69 18.33
C MET A 1 -6.26 -19.73 18.93
N ALA A 2 -5.90 -18.48 19.21
CA ALA A 2 -6.87 -17.49 19.67
C ALA A 2 -7.87 -17.18 18.54
N GLN A 3 -9.14 -17.12 18.86
CA GLN A 3 -10.23 -16.77 17.94
C GLN A 3 -10.69 -15.34 18.23
N LEU A 4 -11.20 -14.63 17.21
CA LEU A 4 -11.70 -13.27 17.39
C LEU A 4 -12.89 -13.20 18.38
N SER A 5 -13.60 -14.31 18.58
CA SER A 5 -14.67 -14.47 19.57
C SER A 5 -14.17 -14.55 21.02
N ASP A 6 -12.86 -14.76 21.23
CA ASP A 6 -12.27 -14.82 22.57
C ASP A 6 -12.14 -13.43 23.21
N TYR A 7 -12.27 -12.38 22.39
CA TYR A 7 -12.13 -10.98 22.80
C TYR A 7 -13.50 -10.32 22.97
N ARG A 8 -13.60 -9.41 23.94
CA ARG A 8 -14.80 -8.61 24.21
C ARG A 8 -14.57 -7.12 23.97
N LEU A 9 -13.30 -6.72 23.84
CA LEU A 9 -12.87 -5.34 23.79
C LEU A 9 -11.72 -5.17 22.82
N LEU A 10 -11.84 -4.17 21.94
CA LEU A 10 -10.77 -3.67 21.10
C LEU A 10 -10.29 -2.35 21.67
N THR A 11 -8.99 -2.25 21.94
CA THR A 11 -8.36 -0.99 22.34
C THR A 11 -7.52 -0.45 21.18
N PHE A 12 -7.58 0.85 20.92
CA PHE A 12 -6.97 1.48 19.76
C PHE A 12 -5.96 2.54 20.18
N ASP A 13 -4.79 2.51 19.53
CA ASP A 13 -4.03 3.74 19.33
C ASP A 13 -4.64 4.51 18.16
N VAL A 14 -4.95 5.79 18.33
CA VAL A 14 -5.78 6.52 17.37
C VAL A 14 -4.95 7.06 16.20
N TYR A 15 -3.86 7.75 16.52
CA TYR A 15 -3.04 8.45 15.53
C TYR A 15 -2.03 7.49 14.91
N GLY A 16 -2.15 7.23 13.61
CA GLY A 16 -1.40 6.20 12.89
C GLY A 16 -2.18 4.91 12.62
N THR A 17 -3.31 4.69 13.31
CA THR A 17 -4.18 3.52 13.10
C THR A 17 -5.55 3.91 12.56
N LEU A 18 -6.15 4.97 13.10
CA LEU A 18 -7.48 5.48 12.75
C LEU A 18 -7.38 6.87 12.08
N VAL A 19 -6.38 7.65 12.47
CA VAL A 19 -6.13 9.02 11.99
C VAL A 19 -4.79 9.09 11.27
N ASP A 20 -4.78 9.68 10.08
CA ASP A 20 -3.58 9.96 9.28
C ASP A 20 -2.87 11.19 9.84
N TRP A 21 -2.05 10.94 10.86
CA TRP A 21 -1.31 11.98 11.56
C TRP A 21 -0.23 12.61 10.68
N GLU A 22 0.39 11.86 9.74
CA GLU A 22 1.44 12.38 8.88
C GLU A 22 0.89 13.44 7.92
N THR A 23 -0.24 13.17 7.29
CA THR A 23 -0.89 14.18 6.44
C THR A 23 -1.36 15.36 7.27
N GLY A 24 -1.89 15.11 8.48
CA GLY A 24 -2.33 16.15 9.40
C GLY A 24 -1.22 17.12 9.82
N ILE A 25 -0.11 16.59 10.34
CA ILE A 25 1.01 17.40 10.85
C ILE A 25 1.67 18.20 9.73
N LEU A 26 1.83 17.62 8.54
CA LEU A 26 2.44 18.30 7.39
C LEU A 26 1.53 19.40 6.85
N THR A 27 0.22 19.16 6.79
CA THR A 27 -0.77 20.18 6.39
C THR A 27 -0.74 21.36 7.36
N ALA A 28 -0.63 21.10 8.67
CA ALA A 28 -0.49 22.16 9.67
C ALA A 28 0.83 22.93 9.51
N PHE A 29 1.93 22.22 9.23
CA PHE A 29 3.24 22.83 9.03
C PHE A 29 3.34 23.61 7.71
N GLN A 30 2.49 23.34 6.73
CA GLN A 30 2.50 24.03 5.44
C GLN A 30 2.36 25.56 5.59
N ALA A 31 1.62 26.03 6.60
CA ALA A 31 1.42 27.46 6.84
C ALA A 31 2.72 28.26 7.09
N ILE A 32 3.77 27.64 7.64
CA ILE A 32 5.08 28.30 7.78
C ILE A 32 5.92 28.18 6.52
N LEU A 33 5.78 27.07 5.78
CA LEU A 33 6.47 26.87 4.51
C LEU A 33 6.02 27.88 3.47
N ASP A 34 4.71 28.17 3.40
CA ASP A 34 4.09 29.12 2.45
C ASP A 34 4.62 30.56 2.57
N LYS A 35 5.28 30.90 3.68
CA LYS A 35 5.94 32.20 3.87
C LYS A 35 7.29 32.30 3.16
N THR A 36 7.77 31.20 2.60
CA THR A 36 9.10 31.07 2.01
C THR A 36 9.02 30.31 0.69
N ASN A 37 10.08 30.36 -0.10
CA ASN A 37 10.24 29.49 -1.27
C ASN A 37 11.05 28.23 -0.94
N ALA A 38 11.23 27.90 0.35
CA ALA A 38 12.00 26.74 0.76
C ALA A 38 11.23 25.45 0.45
N GLN A 39 11.93 24.46 -0.09
CA GLN A 39 11.35 23.14 -0.37
C GLN A 39 12.10 22.08 0.43
N PHE A 40 11.33 21.23 1.10
CA PHE A 40 11.84 20.09 1.85
C PHE A 40 11.11 18.84 1.41
N SER A 41 11.80 17.70 1.42
CA SER A 41 11.12 16.42 1.24
C SER A 41 10.25 16.12 2.46
N ARG A 42 9.12 15.43 2.24
CA ARG A 42 8.26 14.91 3.31
C ARG A 42 9.06 14.13 4.35
N GLN A 43 9.97 13.27 3.90
CA GLN A 43 10.81 12.46 4.77
C GLN A 43 11.69 13.31 5.68
N HIS A 44 12.30 14.37 5.15
CA HIS A 44 13.15 15.25 5.95
C HIS A 44 12.36 15.98 7.03
N LEU A 45 11.18 16.50 6.68
CA LEU A 45 10.26 17.14 7.61
C LEU A 45 9.85 16.18 8.75
N LEU A 46 9.33 15.01 8.41
CA LEU A 46 8.86 14.04 9.40
C LEU A 46 10.00 13.49 10.28
N THR A 47 11.20 13.32 9.72
CA THR A 47 12.38 12.87 10.49
C THR A 47 12.74 13.90 11.57
N LEU A 48 12.84 15.18 11.19
CA LEU A 48 13.13 16.26 12.14
C LEU A 48 12.02 16.44 13.17
N TYR A 49 10.76 16.31 12.74
CA TYR A 49 9.62 16.31 13.65
C TYR A 49 9.76 15.23 14.73
N HIS A 50 10.02 13.99 14.35
CA HIS A 50 10.15 12.88 15.29
C HIS A 50 11.31 13.05 16.26
N GLU A 51 12.46 13.56 15.79
CA GLU A 51 13.59 13.89 16.67
C GLU A 51 13.18 14.88 17.77
N LEU A 52 12.47 15.95 17.39
CA LEU A 52 12.06 17.01 18.30
C LEU A 52 10.94 16.56 19.24
N GLU A 53 9.93 15.87 18.70
CA GLU A 53 8.83 15.31 19.47
C GLU A 53 9.36 14.35 20.54
N HIS A 54 10.21 13.40 20.16
CA HIS A 54 10.78 12.43 21.09
C HIS A 54 11.60 13.11 22.18
N ALA A 55 12.50 14.04 21.80
CA ALA A 55 13.31 14.78 22.76
C ALA A 55 12.46 15.60 23.74
N GLN A 56 11.33 16.16 23.28
CA GLN A 56 10.42 16.90 24.13
C GLN A 56 9.59 15.97 25.05
N GLN A 57 9.12 14.82 24.55
CA GLN A 57 8.40 13.83 25.36
C GLN A 57 9.26 13.27 26.49
N GLU A 58 10.56 13.04 26.25
CA GLU A 58 11.50 12.60 27.30
C GLU A 58 11.70 13.67 28.39
N GLN A 59 11.70 14.95 28.01
CA GLN A 59 11.88 16.06 28.94
C GLN A 59 10.62 16.38 29.74
N THR A 60 9.45 16.28 29.11
CA THR A 60 8.16 16.67 29.67
C THR A 60 7.11 15.59 29.43
N PRO A 61 7.19 14.45 30.14
CA PRO A 61 6.36 13.27 29.90
C PRO A 61 4.88 13.44 30.27
N ASP A 62 4.54 14.50 31.00
CA ASP A 62 3.20 14.88 31.45
C ASP A 62 2.60 16.06 30.67
N MET A 63 3.37 16.68 29.76
CA MET A 63 2.90 17.81 28.96
C MET A 63 1.77 17.38 28.00
N PRO A 64 0.65 18.12 27.92
CA PRO A 64 -0.39 17.89 26.92
C PRO A 64 0.18 17.88 25.50
N TYR A 65 -0.32 16.98 24.65
CA TYR A 65 0.27 16.76 23.33
C TYR A 65 0.21 18.00 22.42
N SER A 66 -0.90 18.74 22.43
CA SER A 66 -1.01 20.03 21.73
C SER A 66 0.01 21.08 22.21
N GLU A 67 0.29 21.13 23.51
CA GLU A 67 1.31 22.02 24.08
C GLU A 67 2.73 21.56 23.72
N LEU A 68 2.95 20.24 23.65
CA LEU A 68 4.20 19.65 23.16
C LEU A 68 4.48 20.08 21.73
N LEU A 69 3.49 19.94 20.84
CA LEU A 69 3.60 20.39 19.46
C LEU A 69 3.81 21.91 19.34
N THR A 70 3.12 22.69 20.17
CA THR A 70 3.32 24.14 20.27
C THR A 70 4.76 24.48 20.66
N THR A 71 5.36 23.70 21.55
CA THR A 71 6.72 23.89 22.07
C THR A 71 7.78 23.56 21.03
N ILE A 72 7.62 22.50 20.26
CA ILE A 72 8.62 22.08 19.26
C ILE A 72 8.56 22.91 17.96
N HIS A 73 7.43 23.53 17.64
CA HIS A 73 7.22 24.22 16.36
C HIS A 73 8.28 25.30 16.03
N PRO A 74 8.65 26.22 16.96
CA PRO A 74 9.71 27.20 16.69
C PRO A 74 11.08 26.55 16.46
N THR A 75 11.40 25.49 17.20
CA THR A 75 12.66 24.75 17.07
C THR A 75 12.70 24.04 15.73
N TRP A 76 11.59 23.44 15.29
CA TRP A 76 11.48 22.79 13.99
C TRP A 76 11.72 23.77 12.85
N ALA A 77 11.07 24.93 12.88
CA ALA A 77 11.31 26.01 11.93
C ALA A 77 12.77 26.46 11.92
N THR A 78 13.37 26.62 13.10
CA THR A 78 14.78 27.03 13.23
C THR A 78 15.74 26.01 12.61
N ARG A 79 15.53 24.70 12.84
CA ARG A 79 16.39 23.64 12.25
C ARG A 79 16.28 23.58 10.73
N LEU A 80 15.16 24.04 10.17
CA LEU A 80 14.94 24.15 8.73
C LEU A 80 15.39 25.50 8.14
N ASN A 81 15.99 26.39 8.95
CA ASN A 81 16.33 27.76 8.55
C ASN A 81 15.12 28.57 8.05
N LEU A 82 13.94 28.33 8.63
CA LEU A 82 12.71 29.06 8.35
C LEU A 82 12.53 30.26 9.32
N PRO A 83 11.73 31.27 8.95
CA PRO A 83 11.36 32.36 9.85
C PRO A 83 10.73 31.82 11.13
N ALA A 84 11.06 32.40 12.28
CA ALA A 84 10.46 32.00 13.55
C ALA A 84 8.93 32.23 13.52
N PRO A 85 8.11 31.22 13.86
CA PRO A 85 6.67 31.40 13.98
C PRO A 85 6.32 32.33 15.14
N SER A 86 5.21 33.04 15.03
CA SER A 86 4.65 33.76 16.17
C SER A 86 4.11 32.76 17.21
N ARG A 87 3.90 33.23 18.44
CA ARG A 87 3.31 32.40 19.51
C ARG A 87 1.95 31.83 19.09
N ASP A 88 1.10 32.65 18.48
CA ASP A 88 -0.24 32.24 18.04
C ASP A 88 -0.18 31.23 16.89
N GLU A 89 0.85 31.29 16.05
CA GLU A 89 1.07 30.29 14.99
C GLU A 89 1.46 28.94 15.57
N SER A 90 2.34 28.92 16.57
CA SER A 90 2.69 27.68 17.26
C SER A 90 1.52 27.08 18.03
N ILE A 91 0.68 27.90 18.65
CA ILE A 91 -0.56 27.43 19.31
C ILE A 91 -1.48 26.79 18.27
N ARG A 92 -1.74 27.44 17.13
CA ARG A 92 -2.56 26.86 16.05
C ARG A 92 -1.98 25.57 15.48
N PHE A 93 -0.65 25.48 15.37
CA PHE A 93 0.02 24.26 14.94
C PHE A 93 -0.21 23.12 15.94
N GLY A 94 -0.09 23.39 17.24
CA GLY A 94 -0.36 22.39 18.28
C GLY A 94 -1.83 21.97 18.36
N GLU A 95 -2.76 22.92 18.22
CA GLU A 95 -4.20 22.65 18.19
C GLU A 95 -4.66 21.88 16.94
N SER A 96 -3.81 21.79 15.91
CA SER A 96 -4.15 21.13 14.64
C SER A 96 -4.46 19.65 14.78
N VAL A 97 -3.97 18.98 15.84
CA VAL A 97 -4.19 17.55 16.14
C VAL A 97 -5.67 17.19 16.07
N GLY A 98 -6.53 18.09 16.56
CA GLY A 98 -7.99 17.90 16.56
C GLY A 98 -8.64 17.88 15.17
N ASN A 99 -7.93 18.31 14.14
CA ASN A 99 -8.41 18.45 12.77
C ASN A 99 -7.77 17.45 11.81
N TRP A 100 -6.91 16.54 12.29
CA TRP A 100 -6.23 15.59 11.42
C TRP A 100 -7.22 14.57 10.82
N PRO A 101 -7.06 14.23 9.53
CA PRO A 101 -8.04 13.41 8.82
C PRO A 101 -8.00 11.94 9.28
N ALA A 102 -9.16 11.30 9.34
CA ALA A 102 -9.26 9.87 9.55
C ALA A 102 -8.87 9.12 8.27
N PHE A 103 -8.35 7.89 8.40
CA PHE A 103 -8.20 7.03 7.22
C PHE A 103 -9.59 6.72 6.63
N PRO A 104 -9.73 6.65 5.28
CA PRO A 104 -11.04 6.57 4.63
C PRO A 104 -11.94 5.41 5.09
N ASP A 105 -11.37 4.29 5.52
CA ASP A 105 -12.06 3.07 5.98
C ASP A 105 -12.42 3.08 7.48
N THR A 106 -11.86 4.02 8.25
CA THR A 106 -11.91 4.03 9.71
C THR A 106 -13.33 4.06 10.26
N ILE A 107 -14.18 4.97 9.80
CA ILE A 107 -15.55 5.13 10.32
C ILE A 107 -16.38 3.86 10.09
N ASN A 108 -16.33 3.31 8.89
CA ASN A 108 -17.10 2.12 8.53
C ASN A 108 -16.59 0.89 9.30
N ALA A 109 -15.27 0.75 9.46
CA ALA A 109 -14.68 -0.32 10.27
C ALA A 109 -15.14 -0.23 11.73
N LEU A 110 -15.05 0.94 12.36
CA LEU A 110 -15.44 1.14 13.75
C LEU A 110 -16.95 0.93 13.96
N LYS A 111 -17.81 1.38 13.04
CA LYS A 111 -19.27 1.09 13.08
C LYS A 111 -19.59 -0.40 13.01
N ARG A 112 -18.79 -1.20 12.29
CA ARG A 112 -18.95 -2.66 12.24
C ARG A 112 -18.45 -3.30 13.53
N LEU A 113 -17.27 -2.89 14.00
CA LEU A 113 -16.64 -3.45 15.19
C LEU A 113 -17.43 -3.14 16.47
N SER A 114 -18.03 -1.96 16.58
CA SER A 114 -18.85 -1.56 17.75
C SER A 114 -20.08 -2.44 17.98
N LYS A 115 -20.53 -3.18 16.95
CA LYS A 115 -21.62 -4.16 17.08
C LYS A 115 -21.20 -5.41 17.87
N HIS A 116 -19.91 -5.68 17.96
CA HIS A 116 -19.37 -6.92 18.51
C HIS A 116 -18.45 -6.69 19.71
N TYR A 117 -17.77 -5.55 19.77
CA TYR A 117 -16.73 -5.25 20.74
C TYR A 117 -16.98 -3.92 21.43
N LYS A 118 -16.54 -3.83 22.69
CA LYS A 118 -16.29 -2.54 23.31
C LYS A 118 -15.12 -1.85 22.61
N LEU A 119 -15.29 -0.59 22.22
CA LEU A 119 -14.25 0.20 21.57
C LEU A 119 -13.63 1.14 22.60
N VAL A 120 -12.34 0.96 22.88
CA VAL A 120 -11.60 1.77 23.84
C VAL A 120 -10.45 2.47 23.16
N VAL A 121 -10.20 3.73 23.55
CA VAL A 121 -9.02 4.47 23.11
C VAL A 121 -7.94 4.38 24.18
N LEU A 122 -6.72 4.09 23.75
CA LEU A 122 -5.49 4.24 24.50
C LEU A 122 -4.45 4.91 23.59
N SER A 123 -4.37 6.24 23.61
CA SER A 123 -3.56 6.98 22.63
C SER A 123 -2.74 8.12 23.24
N ASN A 124 -1.57 8.36 22.63
CA ASN A 124 -0.63 9.42 22.99
C ASN A 124 -1.16 10.78 22.53
N VAL A 125 -2.14 11.31 23.26
CA VAL A 125 -2.81 12.58 22.96
C VAL A 125 -3.32 13.21 24.27
N ASP A 126 -3.80 14.45 24.22
CA ASP A 126 -4.56 15.10 25.29
C ASP A 126 -6.08 15.03 25.07
N ARG A 127 -6.85 15.30 26.14
CA ARG A 127 -8.32 15.22 26.14
C ARG A 127 -8.98 16.16 25.14
N GLU A 128 -8.48 17.39 25.02
CA GLU A 128 -9.12 18.41 24.18
C GLU A 128 -8.89 18.11 22.70
N SER A 129 -7.65 17.78 22.33
CA SER A 129 -7.30 17.35 20.97
C SER A 129 -8.11 16.14 20.55
N PHE A 130 -8.19 15.09 21.39
CA PHE A 130 -8.99 13.92 21.05
C PHE A 130 -10.49 14.25 20.97
N ALA A 131 -11.03 15.12 21.84
CA ALA A 131 -12.43 15.52 21.75
C ALA A 131 -12.76 16.19 20.41
N LYS A 132 -11.86 17.05 19.90
CA LYS A 132 -11.98 17.66 18.56
C LYS A 132 -11.88 16.60 17.46
N THR A 133 -10.91 15.69 17.51
CA THR A 133 -10.79 14.55 16.57
C THR A 133 -12.04 13.69 16.56
N ASN A 134 -12.60 13.39 17.72
CA ASN A 134 -13.80 12.57 17.87
C ASN A 134 -15.07 13.26 17.36
N ALA A 135 -15.16 14.58 17.52
CA ALA A 135 -16.25 15.39 16.98
C ALA A 135 -16.09 15.70 15.47
N GLY A 136 -14.86 15.64 14.96
CA GLY A 136 -14.49 15.93 13.58
C GLY A 136 -14.27 14.66 12.76
N SER A 137 -13.02 14.26 12.59
CA SER A 137 -12.66 13.18 11.66
C SER A 137 -13.17 11.80 12.06
N LEU A 138 -13.43 11.56 13.35
CA LEU A 138 -14.05 10.33 13.86
C LEU A 138 -15.55 10.48 14.18
N GLN A 139 -16.21 11.49 13.62
CA GLN A 139 -17.62 11.77 13.90
C GLN A 139 -18.54 10.55 13.68
N GLY A 140 -19.52 10.42 14.58
CA GLY A 140 -20.49 9.32 14.54
C GLY A 140 -19.97 7.99 15.08
N ILE A 141 -18.76 7.95 15.64
CA ILE A 141 -18.24 6.81 16.41
C ILE A 141 -18.39 7.08 17.90
N GLN A 142 -18.96 6.11 18.61
CA GLN A 142 -19.02 6.13 20.07
C GLN A 142 -17.98 5.17 20.63
N PHE A 143 -16.97 5.72 21.30
CA PHE A 143 -16.03 4.93 22.10
C PHE A 143 -16.61 4.72 23.50
N ASP A 144 -16.52 3.49 24.02
CA ASP A 144 -17.02 3.13 25.34
C ASP A 144 -16.14 3.68 26.48
N LEU A 145 -14.85 3.85 26.21
CA LEU A 145 -13.88 4.45 27.13
C LEU A 145 -12.77 5.14 26.34
N ILE A 146 -12.34 6.31 26.83
CA ILE A 146 -11.24 7.08 26.25
C ILE A 146 -10.21 7.31 27.34
N ILE A 147 -9.00 6.79 27.09
CA ILE A 147 -7.82 6.97 27.93
C ILE A 147 -6.74 7.62 27.06
N THR A 148 -6.31 8.79 27.50
CA THR A 148 -5.30 9.62 26.85
C THR A 148 -4.02 9.57 27.67
N ALA A 149 -2.88 9.94 27.07
CA ALA A 149 -1.62 10.07 27.81
C ALA A 149 -1.75 11.05 28.99
N GLN A 150 -2.56 12.10 28.82
CA GLN A 150 -2.91 13.05 29.89
C GLN A 150 -3.62 12.37 31.08
N ASP A 151 -4.55 11.44 30.83
CA ASP A 151 -5.24 10.72 31.91
C ASP A 151 -4.29 9.81 32.70
N VAL A 152 -3.29 9.25 32.03
CA VAL A 152 -2.30 8.33 32.62
C VAL A 152 -1.15 9.10 33.28
N GLY A 153 -0.83 10.30 32.80
CA GLY A 153 0.36 11.06 33.19
C GLY A 153 1.66 10.48 32.61
N SER A 154 1.58 9.80 31.45
CA SER A 154 2.75 9.29 30.73
C SER A 154 2.41 8.94 29.28
N TYR A 155 3.39 9.05 28.38
CA TYR A 155 3.29 8.56 27.00
C TYR A 155 3.66 7.08 26.90
N LYS A 156 2.98 6.34 26.00
CA LYS A 156 3.49 5.04 25.52
C LYS A 156 4.88 5.27 24.89
N PRO A 157 5.86 4.36 25.03
CA PRO A 157 5.72 2.94 25.43
C PRO A 157 5.79 2.66 26.94
N ASP A 158 5.65 3.65 27.82
CA ASP A 158 5.57 3.40 29.26
C ASP A 158 4.42 2.44 29.58
N LEU A 159 4.72 1.36 30.32
CA LEU A 159 3.76 0.30 30.65
C LEU A 159 2.61 0.80 31.53
N LYS A 160 2.77 1.92 32.24
CA LYS A 160 1.70 2.57 33.01
C LYS A 160 0.43 2.77 32.19
N ASN A 161 0.57 3.08 30.90
CA ASN A 161 -0.56 3.22 29.96
C ASN A 161 -1.40 1.95 29.85
N PHE A 162 -0.73 0.81 29.71
CA PHE A 162 -1.38 -0.49 29.55
C PHE A 162 -1.94 -0.99 30.88
N GLU A 163 -1.23 -0.77 31.99
CA GLU A 163 -1.68 -1.11 33.34
C GLU A 163 -2.93 -0.31 33.73
N HIS A 164 -2.91 1.01 33.49
CA HIS A 164 -4.05 1.89 33.71
C HIS A 164 -5.25 1.46 32.88
N MET A 165 -5.05 1.20 31.57
CA MET A 165 -6.12 0.74 30.69
C MET A 165 -6.71 -0.59 31.16
N LEU A 166 -5.88 -1.57 31.52
CA LEU A 166 -6.34 -2.86 32.02
C LEU A 166 -7.14 -2.74 33.32
N HIS A 167 -6.71 -1.88 34.24
CA HIS A 167 -7.46 -1.60 35.47
C HIS A 167 -8.82 -0.97 35.13
N ALA A 168 -8.83 0.08 34.30
CA ALA A 168 -10.03 0.82 33.96
C ALA A 168 -11.08 -0.03 33.21
N VAL A 169 -10.65 -0.88 32.26
CA VAL A 169 -11.59 -1.76 31.53
C VAL A 169 -12.11 -2.91 32.39
N LYS A 170 -11.32 -3.40 33.34
CA LYS A 170 -11.77 -4.41 34.31
C LYS A 170 -12.81 -3.82 35.27
N GLU A 171 -12.55 -2.64 35.81
CA GLU A 171 -13.47 -1.96 36.72
C GLU A 171 -14.78 -1.55 36.01
N LYS A 172 -14.67 -0.96 34.83
CA LYS A 172 -15.84 -0.42 34.11
C LYS A 172 -16.67 -1.46 33.39
N PHE A 173 -16.04 -2.51 32.84
CA PHE A 173 -16.70 -3.47 31.95
C PHE A 173 -16.60 -4.93 32.41
N GLY A 174 -15.85 -5.23 33.48
CA GLY A 174 -15.57 -6.61 33.89
C GLY A 174 -14.81 -7.40 32.82
N VAL A 175 -14.06 -6.72 31.94
CA VAL A 175 -13.28 -7.36 30.87
C VAL A 175 -11.91 -7.73 31.42
N GLU A 176 -11.60 -9.03 31.42
CA GLU A 176 -10.30 -9.52 31.84
C GLU A 176 -9.24 -9.27 30.77
N LYS A 177 -7.97 -9.16 31.20
CA LYS A 177 -6.81 -8.94 30.32
C LYS A 177 -6.74 -9.86 29.11
N SER A 178 -7.14 -11.13 29.25
CA SER A 178 -7.15 -12.11 28.16
C SER A 178 -8.19 -11.82 27.07
N GLN A 179 -9.18 -10.99 27.37
CA GLN A 179 -10.30 -10.61 26.49
C GLN A 179 -10.10 -9.25 25.82
N VAL A 180 -8.94 -8.63 26.02
CA VAL A 180 -8.52 -7.36 25.39
C VAL A 180 -7.63 -7.67 24.19
N LEU A 181 -7.96 -7.08 23.04
CA LEU A 181 -7.14 -7.07 21.84
C LEU A 181 -6.74 -5.63 21.50
N LEU A 182 -5.44 -5.34 21.53
CA LEU A 182 -4.92 -4.05 21.08
C LEU A 182 -4.83 -4.02 19.56
N THR A 183 -5.39 -2.97 18.95
CA THR A 183 -5.37 -2.69 17.53
C THR A 183 -4.58 -1.40 17.31
N ALA A 184 -3.41 -1.51 16.70
CA ALA A 184 -2.52 -0.37 16.54
C ALA A 184 -1.64 -0.53 15.28
N GLN A 185 -0.99 0.55 14.89
CA GLN A 185 0.02 0.52 13.83
C GLN A 185 1.45 0.40 14.42
N SER A 186 1.76 1.12 15.51
CA SER A 186 3.14 1.27 15.99
C SER A 186 3.67 0.03 16.69
N GLN A 187 4.78 -0.54 16.21
CA GLN A 187 5.47 -1.62 16.93
C GLN A 187 6.08 -1.15 18.25
N PHE A 188 6.69 0.04 18.24
CA PHE A 188 7.41 0.60 19.38
C PHE A 188 6.46 1.07 20.49
N HIS A 189 5.49 1.91 20.16
CA HIS A 189 4.57 2.48 21.15
C HIS A 189 3.51 1.48 21.63
N ASP A 190 3.12 0.51 20.81
CA ASP A 190 1.95 -0.31 21.10
C ASP A 190 2.27 -1.80 21.23
N HIS A 191 2.73 -2.44 20.15
CA HIS A 191 2.83 -3.91 20.15
C HIS A 191 3.85 -4.46 21.14
N HIS A 192 5.02 -3.83 21.27
CA HIS A 192 6.04 -4.22 22.24
C HIS A 192 5.56 -4.10 23.70
N PRO A 193 5.08 -2.93 24.17
CA PRO A 193 4.59 -2.80 25.54
C PRO A 193 3.30 -3.60 25.79
N ALA A 194 2.42 -3.77 24.82
CA ALA A 194 1.26 -4.67 24.91
C ALA A 194 1.65 -6.11 25.22
N ARG A 195 2.68 -6.62 24.52
CA ARG A 195 3.23 -7.95 24.78
C ARG A 195 3.82 -8.06 26.19
N LYS A 196 4.56 -7.04 26.64
CA LYS A 196 5.11 -6.97 28.02
C LYS A 196 3.98 -6.93 29.05
N ALA A 197 2.94 -6.16 28.78
CA ALA A 197 1.71 -6.09 29.55
C ALA A 197 0.86 -7.35 29.42
N GLY A 198 1.26 -8.34 28.61
CA GLY A 198 0.63 -9.66 28.43
C GLY A 198 -0.73 -9.66 27.74
N ILE A 199 -1.08 -8.61 26.99
CA ILE A 199 -2.25 -8.58 26.12
C ILE A 199 -1.88 -9.00 24.70
N LYS A 200 -2.86 -9.50 23.94
CA LYS A 200 -2.68 -9.78 22.51
C LYS A 200 -2.88 -8.49 21.72
N SER A 201 -2.22 -8.41 20.57
CA SER A 201 -2.35 -7.28 19.67
C SER A 201 -2.45 -7.72 18.21
N VAL A 202 -3.13 -6.90 17.39
CA VAL A 202 -3.31 -7.04 15.95
C VAL A 202 -2.84 -5.74 15.28
N ALA A 203 -2.01 -5.87 14.25
CA ALA A 203 -1.43 -4.72 13.55
C ALA A 203 -2.33 -4.31 12.37
N VAL A 204 -2.42 -3.01 12.10
CA VAL A 204 -3.08 -2.45 10.90
C VAL A 204 -1.99 -1.98 9.91
N THR A 205 -1.96 -2.53 8.69
CA THR A 205 -0.93 -2.25 7.66
C THR A 205 -1.52 -2.33 6.24
N TYR A 206 -0.98 -1.59 5.23
CA TYR A 206 -1.62 -1.53 3.89
C TYR A 206 -0.71 -1.72 2.65
N THR A 207 0.44 -2.40 2.74
CA THR A 207 1.05 -3.09 1.57
C THR A 207 0.73 -4.57 1.70
N ALA A 208 1.11 -5.41 0.71
CA ALA A 208 1.07 -6.85 0.92
C ALA A 208 1.75 -7.16 2.28
N ASP A 209 0.98 -7.74 3.20
CA ASP A 209 1.30 -7.98 4.61
C ASP A 209 2.75 -8.47 4.80
N GLN A 210 3.24 -9.28 3.87
CA GLN A 210 4.54 -9.93 3.90
C GLN A 210 5.72 -8.96 3.81
N PHE A 211 5.59 -7.82 3.14
CA PHE A 211 6.64 -6.79 3.10
C PHE A 211 6.67 -5.93 4.36
N HIS A 212 5.55 -5.89 5.09
CA HIS A 212 5.46 -5.34 6.46
C HIS A 212 5.88 -6.35 7.54
N GLY A 213 6.29 -7.54 7.14
CA GLY A 213 6.67 -8.62 8.04
C GLY A 213 5.49 -9.30 8.73
N LEU A 214 4.28 -9.15 8.21
CA LEU A 214 3.07 -9.81 8.65
C LEU A 214 2.78 -11.07 7.80
N TYR A 215 2.42 -12.18 8.46
CA TYR A 215 2.15 -13.46 7.79
C TYR A 215 0.95 -14.16 8.43
N ARG A 216 0.32 -15.09 7.70
CA ARG A 216 -0.76 -15.95 8.24
C ARG A 216 -1.94 -15.16 8.82
N GLY A 217 -2.43 -14.17 8.06
CA GLY A 217 -3.54 -13.31 8.48
C GLY A 217 -3.10 -12.22 9.46
N GLY A 218 -2.06 -11.45 9.10
CA GLY A 218 -1.62 -10.30 9.89
C GLY A 218 -0.70 -10.59 11.10
N LYS A 219 -0.21 -11.81 11.30
CA LYS A 219 0.67 -12.12 12.44
C LYS A 219 2.07 -11.52 12.22
N PRO A 220 2.57 -10.66 13.12
CA PRO A 220 3.90 -10.06 12.98
C PRO A 220 4.99 -11.09 13.21
N HIS A 221 5.92 -11.19 12.27
CA HIS A 221 7.11 -12.03 12.34
C HIS A 221 8.40 -11.22 12.34
N HIS A 222 8.45 -10.09 11.63
CA HIS A 222 9.55 -9.15 11.62
C HIS A 222 9.04 -7.72 11.34
N ALA A 223 9.91 -6.72 11.50
CA ALA A 223 9.61 -5.34 11.07
C ALA A 223 9.52 -5.24 9.54
N PRO A 224 8.86 -4.22 8.98
CA PRO A 224 8.89 -3.95 7.55
C PRO A 224 10.32 -3.85 7.03
N ASP A 225 10.61 -4.46 5.88
CA ASP A 225 11.97 -4.51 5.30
C ASP A 225 12.02 -3.98 3.87
N TRP A 226 11.10 -3.10 3.50
CA TRP A 226 10.95 -2.59 2.13
C TRP A 226 12.23 -1.99 1.55
N ALA A 227 12.98 -1.19 2.32
CA ALA A 227 14.26 -0.64 1.87
C ALA A 227 15.24 -1.75 1.42
N HIS A 228 15.33 -2.84 2.19
CA HIS A 228 16.16 -3.99 1.83
C HIS A 228 15.61 -4.75 0.61
N VAL A 229 14.29 -4.80 0.41
CA VAL A 229 13.68 -5.38 -0.81
C VAL A 229 14.12 -4.59 -2.04
N VAL A 230 14.08 -3.26 -1.97
CA VAL A 230 14.52 -2.37 -3.06
C VAL A 230 16.02 -2.50 -3.33
N GLU A 231 16.84 -2.55 -2.28
CA GLU A 231 18.29 -2.77 -2.40
C GLU A 231 18.62 -4.09 -3.08
N ARG A 232 17.95 -5.19 -2.67
CA ARG A 232 18.13 -6.50 -3.30
C ARG A 232 17.70 -6.47 -4.76
N ALA A 233 16.58 -5.81 -5.09
CA ALA A 233 16.12 -5.65 -6.47
C ALA A 233 17.17 -4.92 -7.32
N ARG A 234 17.69 -3.79 -6.84
CA ARG A 234 18.74 -3.01 -7.52
C ARG A 234 20.02 -3.83 -7.72
N ALA A 235 20.48 -4.53 -6.68
CA ALA A 235 21.65 -5.41 -6.75
C ALA A 235 21.50 -6.56 -7.78
N HIS A 236 20.27 -6.88 -8.17
CA HIS A 236 19.96 -7.90 -9.18
C HIS A 236 19.57 -7.28 -10.54
N GLY A 237 19.82 -5.99 -10.76
CA GLY A 237 19.57 -5.33 -12.05
C GLY A 237 18.09 -5.04 -12.33
N CYS A 238 17.24 -5.05 -11.30
CA CYS A 238 15.89 -4.48 -11.42
C CYS A 238 15.99 -2.97 -11.22
N GLU A 239 15.84 -2.21 -12.30
CA GLU A 239 15.96 -0.75 -12.29
C GLU A 239 14.63 -0.02 -12.08
N LYS A 240 13.51 -0.67 -12.44
CA LYS A 240 12.16 -0.11 -12.36
C LYS A 240 11.20 -1.10 -11.71
N MET A 241 10.29 -0.59 -10.90
CA MET A 241 9.24 -1.31 -10.20
C MET A 241 7.92 -0.55 -10.39
N LEU A 242 6.92 -1.24 -10.92
CA LEU A 242 5.55 -0.73 -11.01
C LEU A 242 4.75 -1.30 -9.84
N LEU A 243 4.34 -0.44 -8.91
CA LEU A 243 3.58 -0.80 -7.72
C LEU A 243 2.10 -0.88 -8.07
N THR A 244 1.53 -2.08 -7.96
CA THR A 244 0.14 -2.32 -8.32
C THR A 244 -0.81 -1.86 -7.21
N THR A 245 -1.69 -0.92 -7.53
CA THR A 245 -2.76 -0.47 -6.64
C THR A 245 -4.02 -1.30 -6.88
N MET A 246 -4.58 -1.84 -5.81
CA MET A 246 -5.80 -2.68 -5.86
C MET A 246 -7.05 -1.98 -5.31
N THR A 247 -6.90 -0.90 -4.56
CA THR A 247 -7.99 -0.09 -3.98
C THR A 247 -7.55 1.37 -3.85
N LEU A 248 -8.52 2.29 -3.78
CA LEU A 248 -8.26 3.71 -3.52
C LEU A 248 -7.54 3.94 -2.19
N ALA A 249 -7.89 3.18 -1.15
CA ALA A 249 -7.22 3.26 0.15
C ALA A 249 -5.74 2.82 0.07
N GLY A 250 -5.44 1.78 -0.72
CA GLY A 250 -4.06 1.30 -0.93
C GLY A 250 -3.20 2.23 -1.79
N ALA A 251 -3.80 3.16 -2.54
CA ALA A 251 -3.08 4.07 -3.42
C ALA A 251 -2.09 4.97 -2.67
N SER A 252 -2.44 5.43 -1.46
CA SER A 252 -1.59 6.33 -0.66
C SER A 252 -0.24 5.70 -0.28
N GLN A 253 -0.20 4.38 -0.07
CA GLN A 253 1.03 3.67 0.28
C GLN A 253 1.95 3.49 -0.91
N ASN A 254 1.40 3.06 -2.05
CA ASN A 254 2.15 2.98 -3.28
C ASN A 254 2.67 4.37 -3.67
N LEU A 255 1.88 5.43 -3.44
CA LEU A 255 2.31 6.80 -3.67
C LEU A 255 3.46 7.21 -2.74
N ALA A 256 3.41 6.84 -1.46
CA ALA A 256 4.49 7.11 -0.51
C ALA A 256 5.79 6.44 -0.97
N ILE A 257 5.73 5.17 -1.36
CA ILE A 257 6.88 4.42 -1.87
C ILE A 257 7.40 5.00 -3.19
N ALA A 258 6.51 5.31 -4.15
CA ALA A 258 6.88 5.92 -5.42
C ALA A 258 7.56 7.29 -5.22
N ARG A 259 7.15 8.05 -4.20
CA ARG A 259 7.79 9.32 -3.82
C ARG A 259 9.12 9.14 -3.08
N GLU A 260 9.27 8.06 -2.32
CA GLU A 260 10.52 7.73 -1.62
C GLU A 260 11.59 7.24 -2.61
N TYR A 261 11.20 6.48 -3.64
CA TYR A 261 12.10 5.91 -4.66
C TYR A 261 11.73 6.36 -6.08
N PRO A 262 11.68 7.66 -6.40
CA PRO A 262 11.07 8.17 -7.65
C PRO A 262 11.81 7.78 -8.94
N SER A 263 13.09 7.42 -8.86
CA SER A 263 13.85 6.92 -10.02
C SER A 263 13.55 5.46 -10.37
N MET A 264 13.01 4.70 -9.41
CA MET A 264 12.84 3.25 -9.49
C MET A 264 11.37 2.83 -9.38
N CYS A 265 10.56 3.48 -8.54
CA CYS A 265 9.19 3.09 -8.26
C CYS A 265 8.18 4.03 -8.93
N THR A 266 7.24 3.43 -9.65
CA THR A 266 6.03 4.07 -10.17
C THR A 266 4.82 3.29 -9.66
N MET A 267 3.60 3.74 -9.95
CA MET A 267 2.39 3.07 -9.49
C MET A 267 1.30 3.05 -10.56
N THR A 268 0.38 2.10 -10.39
CA THR A 268 -0.92 2.10 -11.06
C THR A 268 -1.98 2.77 -10.19
N LEU A 269 -3.15 3.07 -10.73
CA LEU A 269 -4.33 3.46 -9.93
C LEU A 269 -5.59 2.80 -10.49
N GLY A 270 -6.33 2.09 -9.63
CA GLY A 270 -7.53 1.34 -10.01
C GLY A 270 -8.04 0.48 -8.85
N VAL A 271 -9.17 -0.18 -9.09
CA VAL A 271 -9.82 -1.08 -8.14
C VAL A 271 -9.89 -2.49 -8.74
N HIS A 272 -9.20 -3.41 -8.08
CA HIS A 272 -9.11 -4.81 -8.46
C HIS A 272 -10.48 -5.51 -8.37
N PRO A 273 -10.79 -6.51 -9.22
CA PRO A 273 -12.06 -7.24 -9.20
C PRO A 273 -12.48 -7.77 -7.82
N TYR A 274 -11.53 -8.17 -6.96
CA TYR A 274 -11.82 -8.55 -5.56
C TYR A 274 -12.53 -7.47 -4.76
N HIS A 275 -12.19 -6.22 -5.04
CA HIS A 275 -12.65 -5.04 -4.32
C HIS A 275 -13.76 -4.31 -5.10
N ALA A 276 -14.29 -4.91 -6.17
CA ALA A 276 -15.32 -4.30 -7.02
C ALA A 276 -16.54 -3.80 -6.22
N SER A 277 -16.95 -4.54 -5.18
CA SER A 277 -18.05 -4.17 -4.30
C SER A 277 -17.80 -2.88 -3.50
N GLU A 278 -16.54 -2.53 -3.24
CA GLU A 278 -16.17 -1.32 -2.47
C GLU A 278 -16.53 -0.04 -3.20
N ILE A 279 -16.55 -0.06 -4.54
CA ILE A 279 -16.95 1.07 -5.38
C ILE A 279 -18.38 1.53 -5.04
N TYR A 280 -19.23 0.58 -4.67
CA TYR A 280 -20.66 0.80 -4.45
C TYR A 280 -21.07 0.78 -2.97
N ALA A 281 -20.12 0.58 -2.07
CA ALA A 281 -20.42 0.47 -0.63
C ALA A 281 -21.08 1.74 -0.06
N ASP A 282 -20.82 2.88 -0.69
CA ASP A 282 -21.31 4.19 -0.29
C ASP A 282 -22.42 4.73 -1.22
N GLU A 283 -23.09 3.93 -2.08
CA GLU A 283 -24.13 4.42 -3.03
C GLU A 283 -25.30 5.19 -2.39
N ALA A 284 -25.45 5.13 -1.06
CA ALA A 284 -26.38 5.96 -0.30
C ALA A 284 -25.86 7.39 -0.02
N THR A 285 -24.69 7.78 -0.51
CA THR A 285 -24.15 9.15 -0.35
C THR A 285 -25.06 10.17 -1.05
N PRO A 286 -25.53 11.22 -0.36
CA PRO A 286 -26.46 12.20 -0.92
C PRO A 286 -25.89 13.02 -2.09
N ASN A 287 -24.57 13.02 -2.26
CA ASN A 287 -23.87 13.86 -3.23
C ASN A 287 -23.07 13.00 -4.23
N PRO A 288 -23.46 12.95 -5.52
CA PRO A 288 -22.77 12.17 -6.55
C PRO A 288 -21.29 12.54 -6.74
N THR A 289 -20.90 13.78 -6.40
CA THR A 289 -19.51 14.26 -6.52
C THR A 289 -18.57 13.67 -5.46
N ASP A 290 -19.09 13.04 -4.40
CA ASP A 290 -18.28 12.41 -3.33
C ASP A 290 -18.21 10.89 -3.47
N SER A 291 -18.71 10.34 -4.59
CA SER A 291 -18.68 8.89 -4.84
C SER A 291 -17.26 8.33 -4.91
N TYR A 292 -17.12 7.01 -4.73
CA TYR A 292 -15.82 6.34 -4.84
C TYR A 292 -15.13 6.64 -6.18
N LEU A 293 -15.87 6.53 -7.29
CA LEU A 293 -15.34 6.79 -8.64
C LEU A 293 -14.96 8.26 -8.85
N ALA A 294 -15.69 9.20 -8.24
CA ALA A 294 -15.32 10.62 -8.27
C ALA A 294 -13.97 10.85 -7.57
N ARG A 295 -13.77 10.29 -6.38
CA ARG A 295 -12.49 10.35 -5.64
C ARG A 295 -11.35 9.66 -6.40
N LEU A 296 -11.61 8.52 -7.03
CA LEU A 296 -10.63 7.81 -7.85
C LEU A 296 -10.19 8.66 -9.06
N ARG A 297 -11.15 9.30 -9.74
CA ARG A 297 -10.90 10.22 -10.86
C ARG A 297 -10.11 11.45 -10.43
N GLU A 298 -10.51 12.09 -9.34
CA GLU A 298 -9.83 13.27 -8.79
C GLU A 298 -8.37 12.94 -8.42
N LEU A 299 -8.14 11.82 -7.74
CA LEU A 299 -6.79 11.36 -7.43
C LEU A 299 -5.98 11.09 -8.71
N GLY A 300 -6.58 10.44 -9.70
CA GLY A 300 -5.95 10.18 -11.00
C GLY A 300 -5.45 11.47 -11.67
N HIS A 301 -6.32 12.48 -11.81
CA HIS A 301 -5.93 13.78 -12.38
C HIS A 301 -4.87 14.50 -11.54
N THR A 302 -4.99 14.44 -10.21
CA THR A 302 -4.02 15.06 -9.29
C THR A 302 -2.63 14.44 -9.47
N LEU A 303 -2.55 13.11 -9.56
CA LEU A 303 -1.28 12.41 -9.77
C LEU A 303 -0.71 12.67 -11.16
N LEU A 304 -1.54 12.68 -12.21
CA LEU A 304 -1.11 13.00 -13.57
C LEU A 304 -0.55 14.43 -13.70
N ALA A 305 -1.07 15.38 -12.93
CA ALA A 305 -0.58 16.75 -12.91
C ALA A 305 0.78 16.93 -12.22
N SER A 306 1.29 15.90 -11.54
CA SER A 306 2.62 15.94 -10.92
C SER A 306 3.75 15.62 -11.91
N HIS A 307 4.94 16.20 -11.70
CA HIS A 307 6.08 16.05 -12.60
C HIS A 307 7.37 15.67 -11.84
N PRO A 308 7.97 14.49 -12.13
CA PRO A 308 7.40 13.41 -12.93
C PRO A 308 6.16 12.82 -12.24
N SER A 309 5.19 12.34 -13.02
CA SER A 309 4.02 11.67 -12.45
C SER A 309 4.42 10.28 -11.96
N PRO A 310 4.07 9.90 -10.71
CA PRO A 310 4.26 8.53 -10.26
C PRO A 310 3.23 7.58 -10.88
N LEU A 311 2.13 8.10 -11.43
CA LEU A 311 1.03 7.32 -11.99
C LEU A 311 1.27 7.08 -13.48
N VAL A 312 1.55 5.82 -13.84
CA VAL A 312 1.94 5.45 -15.22
C VAL A 312 0.96 4.52 -15.93
N ALA A 313 -0.01 3.96 -15.21
CA ALA A 313 -1.05 3.12 -15.78
C ALA A 313 -2.34 3.17 -14.94
N PHE A 314 -3.49 2.94 -15.59
CA PHE A 314 -4.77 2.83 -14.90
C PHE A 314 -5.13 1.35 -14.70
N GLY A 315 -5.17 0.92 -13.44
CA GLY A 315 -5.32 -0.45 -13.01
C GLY A 315 -4.81 -0.64 -11.58
N GLU A 316 -4.94 -1.81 -10.97
CA GLU A 316 -5.35 -3.06 -11.60
C GLU A 316 -6.88 -3.16 -11.71
N ILE A 317 -7.41 -3.28 -12.92
CA ILE A 317 -8.85 -3.44 -13.19
C ILE A 317 -9.10 -4.66 -14.08
N GLY A 318 -10.29 -5.23 -14.04
CA GLY A 318 -10.64 -6.35 -14.93
C GLY A 318 -11.58 -7.34 -14.25
N LEU A 319 -11.42 -8.63 -14.57
CA LEU A 319 -12.34 -9.69 -14.14
C LEU A 319 -11.58 -10.89 -13.57
N ASP A 320 -12.03 -11.36 -12.41
CA ASP A 320 -11.54 -12.56 -11.74
C ASP A 320 -12.70 -13.48 -11.34
N TYR A 321 -12.90 -14.53 -12.13
CA TYR A 321 -13.97 -15.51 -11.92
C TYR A 321 -13.53 -16.71 -11.08
N VAL A 322 -12.30 -16.72 -10.54
CA VAL A 322 -11.86 -17.72 -9.57
C VAL A 322 -12.35 -17.35 -8.16
N TYR A 323 -12.39 -16.07 -7.81
CA TYR A 323 -12.73 -15.58 -6.47
C TYR A 323 -14.06 -14.79 -6.44
N LEU A 324 -15.13 -15.43 -6.93
CA LEU A 324 -16.47 -14.83 -6.96
C LEU A 324 -17.10 -14.65 -5.57
N ASP A 325 -16.50 -15.22 -4.52
CA ASP A 325 -16.89 -15.01 -3.13
C ASP A 325 -16.51 -13.59 -2.62
N ARG A 326 -15.54 -12.93 -3.25
CA ARG A 326 -15.11 -11.56 -2.92
C ARG A 326 -16.01 -10.50 -3.54
N ALA A 327 -16.36 -10.70 -4.82
CA ALA A 327 -17.35 -9.93 -5.54
C ALA A 327 -17.92 -10.81 -6.65
N ASP A 328 -19.25 -10.83 -6.77
CA ASP A 328 -19.90 -11.64 -7.79
C ASP A 328 -19.60 -11.13 -9.22
N LYS A 329 -19.88 -11.99 -10.21
CA LYS A 329 -19.60 -11.71 -11.61
C LYS A 329 -20.25 -10.41 -12.10
N ALA A 330 -21.50 -10.15 -11.70
CA ALA A 330 -22.23 -8.97 -12.14
C ALA A 330 -21.60 -7.68 -11.59
N THR A 331 -21.21 -7.70 -10.32
CA THR A 331 -20.54 -6.59 -9.64
C THR A 331 -19.18 -6.29 -10.25
N GLN A 332 -18.37 -7.33 -10.52
CA GLN A 332 -17.09 -7.16 -11.20
C GLN A 332 -17.25 -6.56 -12.61
N GLN A 333 -18.19 -7.08 -13.41
CA GLN A 333 -18.43 -6.55 -14.76
C GLN A 333 -18.94 -5.10 -14.75
N ARG A 334 -19.79 -4.75 -13.78
CA ARG A 334 -20.23 -3.36 -13.58
C ARG A 334 -19.04 -2.47 -13.21
N ALA A 335 -18.26 -2.86 -12.19
CA ALA A 335 -17.06 -2.14 -11.75
C ALA A 335 -16.03 -1.96 -12.86
N PHE A 336 -15.87 -2.97 -13.73
CA PHE A 336 -14.97 -2.85 -14.86
C PHE A 336 -15.44 -1.81 -15.87
N ARG A 337 -16.75 -1.78 -16.22
CA ARG A 337 -17.31 -0.73 -17.10
C ARG A 337 -17.16 0.65 -16.50
N ASP A 338 -17.58 0.82 -15.25
CA ASP A 338 -17.56 2.12 -14.57
C ASP A 338 -16.13 2.67 -14.42
N GLN A 339 -15.14 1.78 -14.24
CA GLN A 339 -13.72 2.17 -14.23
C GLN A 339 -13.17 2.45 -15.64
N LEU A 340 -13.65 1.77 -16.69
CA LEU A 340 -13.26 2.09 -18.07
C LEU A 340 -13.73 3.49 -18.50
N ASP A 341 -14.86 3.97 -17.98
CA ASP A 341 -15.27 5.37 -18.18
C ASP A 341 -14.24 6.34 -17.58
N VAL A 342 -13.73 6.07 -16.38
CA VAL A 342 -12.62 6.84 -15.78
C VAL A 342 -11.34 6.71 -16.60
N ALA A 343 -11.01 5.51 -17.09
CA ALA A 343 -9.81 5.25 -17.86
C ALA A 343 -9.76 6.04 -19.18
N VAL A 344 -10.92 6.20 -19.84
CA VAL A 344 -11.05 7.05 -21.02
C VAL A 344 -10.75 8.51 -20.70
N GLU A 345 -11.06 9.00 -19.50
CA GLU A 345 -10.74 10.38 -19.13
C GLU A 345 -9.24 10.55 -18.87
N LEU A 346 -8.63 9.61 -18.15
CA LEU A 346 -7.22 9.68 -17.74
C LEU A 346 -6.23 9.42 -18.88
N HIS A 347 -6.65 8.74 -19.96
CA HIS A 347 -5.81 8.44 -21.14
C HIS A 347 -4.48 7.74 -20.81
N LEU A 348 -4.47 6.91 -19.76
CA LEU A 348 -3.33 6.07 -19.40
C LEU A 348 -3.43 4.68 -20.07
N PRO A 349 -2.31 3.98 -20.29
CA PRO A 349 -2.36 2.55 -20.61
C PRO A 349 -3.08 1.79 -19.50
N LEU A 350 -3.90 0.81 -19.87
CA LEU A 350 -4.60 -0.03 -18.91
C LEU A 350 -3.66 -1.08 -18.30
N PHE A 351 -3.84 -1.39 -17.02
CA PHE A 351 -3.21 -2.53 -16.36
C PHE A 351 -4.30 -3.52 -15.97
N LEU A 352 -4.47 -4.55 -16.80
CA LEU A 352 -5.65 -5.42 -16.80
C LEU A 352 -5.42 -6.74 -16.07
N HIS A 353 -6.37 -7.11 -15.22
CA HIS A 353 -6.49 -8.43 -14.61
C HIS A 353 -7.48 -9.30 -15.36
N VAL A 354 -7.05 -10.51 -15.77
CA VAL A 354 -7.92 -11.47 -16.45
C VAL A 354 -7.68 -12.86 -15.88
N ARG A 355 -8.67 -13.40 -15.14
CA ARG A 355 -8.54 -14.73 -14.54
C ARG A 355 -9.86 -15.48 -14.45
N GLY A 356 -9.80 -16.78 -14.71
CA GLY A 356 -10.94 -17.70 -14.60
C GLY A 356 -11.64 -17.96 -15.94
N GLU A 357 -12.35 -19.08 -15.98
CA GLU A 357 -13.04 -19.54 -17.20
C GLU A 357 -14.08 -18.51 -17.67
N GLY A 358 -13.98 -18.11 -18.95
CA GLY A 358 -14.87 -17.11 -19.55
C GLY A 358 -14.55 -15.64 -19.22
N ALA A 359 -13.62 -15.37 -18.31
CA ALA A 359 -13.25 -13.99 -17.95
C ALA A 359 -12.64 -13.23 -19.13
N CYS A 360 -11.77 -13.86 -19.93
CA CYS A 360 -11.18 -13.24 -21.12
C CYS A 360 -12.25 -12.81 -22.13
N ALA A 361 -13.22 -13.69 -22.44
CA ALA A 361 -14.29 -13.39 -23.37
C ALA A 361 -15.14 -12.20 -22.91
N ASP A 362 -15.48 -12.14 -21.62
CA ASP A 362 -16.24 -11.03 -21.04
C ASP A 362 -15.42 -9.73 -20.98
N VAL A 363 -14.12 -9.80 -20.67
CA VAL A 363 -13.21 -8.64 -20.72
C VAL A 363 -13.16 -8.06 -22.13
N VAL A 364 -12.99 -8.91 -23.15
CA VAL A 364 -12.98 -8.50 -24.55
C VAL A 364 -14.33 -7.88 -24.95
N ALA A 365 -15.44 -8.51 -24.59
CA ALA A 365 -16.78 -7.99 -24.89
C ALA A 365 -17.02 -6.61 -24.25
N ILE A 366 -16.57 -6.43 -23.00
CA ILE A 366 -16.70 -5.17 -22.27
C ILE A 366 -15.77 -4.09 -22.83
N LEU A 367 -14.54 -4.44 -23.24
CA LEU A 367 -13.56 -3.48 -23.77
C LEU A 367 -13.93 -2.93 -25.16
N ARG A 368 -14.55 -3.74 -26.02
CA ARG A 368 -14.81 -3.39 -27.43
C ARG A 368 -15.40 -1.99 -27.64
N PRO A 369 -16.44 -1.55 -26.91
CA PRO A 369 -17.01 -0.21 -27.06
C PRO A 369 -16.08 0.94 -26.61
N TYR A 370 -15.03 0.65 -25.83
CA TYR A 370 -14.10 1.64 -25.29
C TYR A 370 -12.84 1.78 -26.13
N LEU A 371 -12.50 0.80 -26.96
CA LEU A 371 -11.22 0.77 -27.68
C LEU A 371 -10.97 2.07 -28.47
N GLU A 372 -11.94 2.60 -29.19
CA GLU A 372 -11.76 3.84 -29.96
C GLU A 372 -11.47 5.08 -29.09
N ARG A 373 -11.86 5.04 -27.81
CA ARG A 373 -11.71 6.13 -26.83
C ARG A 373 -10.45 5.99 -25.97
N LEU A 374 -9.80 4.82 -25.97
CA LEU A 374 -8.54 4.59 -25.24
C LEU A 374 -7.33 5.05 -26.10
N PRO A 375 -6.13 5.22 -25.52
CA PRO A 375 -4.93 5.58 -26.28
C PRO A 375 -4.62 4.59 -27.40
N ALA A 376 -4.63 5.06 -28.65
CA ALA A 376 -4.30 4.23 -29.81
C ALA A 376 -2.80 3.91 -29.82
N GLY A 377 -2.43 2.65 -30.07
CA GLY A 377 -1.04 2.19 -30.08
C GLY A 377 -0.41 1.96 -28.70
N ASN A 378 -1.08 2.36 -27.61
CA ASN A 378 -0.66 2.07 -26.24
C ASN A 378 -1.87 1.70 -25.36
N ARG A 379 -2.50 0.56 -25.66
CA ARG A 379 -3.70 0.10 -24.93
C ARG A 379 -3.39 -0.30 -23.49
N GLY A 380 -2.16 -0.74 -23.24
CA GLY A 380 -1.69 -1.21 -21.95
C GLY A 380 -1.38 -2.70 -21.93
N LEU A 381 -1.42 -3.29 -20.75
CA LEU A 381 -0.88 -4.61 -20.43
C LEU A 381 -1.97 -5.48 -19.81
N VAL A 382 -2.09 -6.74 -20.28
CA VAL A 382 -2.75 -7.78 -19.50
C VAL A 382 -1.71 -8.42 -18.61
N HIS A 383 -1.85 -8.17 -17.31
CA HIS A 383 -0.88 -8.57 -16.32
C HIS A 383 -1.11 -9.99 -15.81
N SER A 384 -0.05 -10.62 -15.32
CA SER A 384 0.01 -11.96 -14.72
C SER A 384 -0.73 -13.00 -15.55
N PHE A 385 -0.56 -12.92 -16.89
CA PHE A 385 -1.40 -13.68 -17.80
C PHE A 385 -1.02 -15.17 -17.78
N ALA A 386 -2.03 -16.00 -17.52
CA ALA A 386 -1.90 -17.45 -17.45
C ALA A 386 -3.03 -18.18 -18.21
N GLY A 387 -3.68 -17.49 -19.15
CA GLY A 387 -4.67 -18.07 -20.05
C GLY A 387 -4.04 -18.79 -21.24
N SER A 388 -4.88 -19.21 -22.17
CA SER A 388 -4.46 -19.97 -23.36
C SER A 388 -3.74 -19.08 -24.40
N ALA A 389 -3.01 -19.72 -25.32
CA ALA A 389 -2.41 -19.02 -26.46
C ALA A 389 -3.47 -18.38 -27.39
N GLU A 390 -4.69 -18.93 -27.43
CA GLU A 390 -5.79 -18.36 -28.20
C GLU A 390 -6.30 -17.07 -27.58
N GLU A 391 -6.56 -17.07 -26.28
CA GLU A 391 -6.95 -15.86 -25.53
C GLU A 391 -5.86 -14.79 -25.63
N MET A 392 -4.59 -15.16 -25.49
CA MET A 392 -3.46 -14.26 -25.68
C MET A 392 -3.49 -13.58 -27.05
N ARG A 393 -3.69 -14.35 -28.13
CA ARG A 393 -3.77 -13.79 -29.50
C ARG A 393 -4.92 -12.81 -29.66
N VAL A 394 -6.07 -13.09 -29.05
CA VAL A 394 -7.21 -12.17 -29.08
C VAL A 394 -6.84 -10.85 -28.40
N LEU A 395 -6.24 -10.90 -27.20
CA LEU A 395 -5.84 -9.72 -26.44
C LEU A 395 -4.76 -8.91 -27.18
N VAL A 396 -3.74 -9.58 -27.72
CA VAL A 396 -2.71 -8.94 -28.56
C VAL A 396 -3.32 -8.32 -29.82
N GLY A 397 -4.29 -8.98 -30.45
CA GLY A 397 -5.01 -8.45 -31.61
C GLY A 397 -5.83 -7.19 -31.31
N LEU A 398 -6.19 -6.95 -30.04
CA LEU A 398 -6.82 -5.69 -29.60
C LEU A 398 -5.80 -4.60 -29.25
N GLY A 399 -4.50 -4.91 -29.31
CA GLY A 399 -3.39 -3.98 -29.07
C GLY A 399 -2.83 -4.00 -27.65
N PHE A 400 -3.12 -5.03 -26.84
CA PHE A 400 -2.57 -5.18 -25.49
C PHE A 400 -1.24 -5.92 -25.49
N GLY A 401 -0.33 -5.50 -24.60
CA GLY A 401 0.81 -6.29 -24.17
C GLY A 401 0.41 -7.44 -23.25
N ILE A 402 1.32 -8.38 -23.04
CA ILE A 402 1.14 -9.53 -22.16
C ILE A 402 2.37 -9.63 -21.25
N SER A 403 2.17 -9.61 -19.93
CA SER A 403 3.23 -9.97 -18.99
C SER A 403 3.10 -11.39 -18.49
N VAL A 404 4.26 -11.98 -18.22
CA VAL A 404 4.38 -13.36 -17.72
C VAL A 404 5.24 -13.39 -16.47
N ASN A 405 4.90 -14.32 -15.57
CA ASN A 405 5.62 -14.56 -14.32
C ASN A 405 5.60 -16.05 -13.97
N GLY A 406 5.98 -16.39 -12.74
CA GLY A 406 6.05 -17.79 -12.28
C GLY A 406 4.73 -18.57 -12.38
N VAL A 407 3.56 -17.93 -12.42
CA VAL A 407 2.26 -18.59 -12.64
C VAL A 407 2.12 -19.07 -14.08
N SER A 408 2.54 -18.26 -15.06
CA SER A 408 2.49 -18.58 -16.49
C SER A 408 3.27 -19.85 -16.83
N PHE A 409 4.24 -20.25 -15.98
CA PHE A 409 5.07 -21.43 -16.18
C PHE A 409 4.53 -22.70 -15.53
N ARG A 410 3.42 -22.66 -14.80
CA ARG A 410 2.95 -23.81 -13.99
C ARG A 410 2.30 -24.92 -14.81
N THR A 411 1.71 -24.60 -15.95
CA THR A 411 0.96 -25.54 -16.78
C THR A 411 1.58 -25.65 -18.17
N ALA A 412 1.34 -26.77 -18.85
CA ALA A 412 1.77 -26.95 -20.24
C ALA A 412 1.15 -25.90 -21.18
N GLU A 413 -0.11 -25.55 -20.95
CA GLU A 413 -0.83 -24.52 -21.71
C GLU A 413 -0.23 -23.12 -21.50
N GLY A 414 0.06 -22.74 -20.24
CA GLY A 414 0.70 -21.47 -19.95
C GLY A 414 2.10 -21.37 -20.57
N ARG A 415 2.90 -22.45 -20.50
CA ARG A 415 4.19 -22.53 -21.18
C ARG A 415 4.05 -22.36 -22.69
N GLU A 416 3.04 -22.98 -23.27
CA GLU A 416 2.78 -22.86 -24.70
C GLU A 416 2.36 -21.43 -25.10
N MET A 417 1.55 -20.76 -24.28
CA MET A 417 1.27 -19.34 -24.44
C MET A 417 2.57 -18.50 -24.41
N VAL A 418 3.47 -18.75 -23.45
CA VAL A 418 4.78 -18.07 -23.36
C VAL A 418 5.66 -18.32 -24.59
N ARG A 419 5.60 -19.52 -25.19
CA ARG A 419 6.30 -19.79 -26.46
C ARG A 419 5.79 -18.92 -27.59
N GLN A 420 4.48 -18.65 -27.61
CA GLN A 420 3.81 -18.00 -28.72
C GLN A 420 3.66 -16.48 -28.59
N VAL A 421 3.72 -15.90 -27.38
CA VAL A 421 3.62 -14.44 -27.20
C VAL A 421 4.75 -13.72 -27.97
N PRO A 422 4.44 -12.77 -28.86
CA PRO A 422 5.47 -12.07 -29.63
C PRO A 422 6.37 -11.20 -28.74
N LEU A 423 7.65 -11.06 -29.10
CA LEU A 423 8.61 -10.30 -28.28
C LEU A 423 8.27 -8.82 -28.20
N GLU A 424 7.64 -8.26 -29.23
CA GLU A 424 7.24 -6.86 -29.33
C GLU A 424 6.10 -6.46 -28.37
N VAL A 425 5.42 -7.43 -27.77
CA VAL A 425 4.32 -7.21 -26.82
C VAL A 425 4.51 -7.95 -25.50
N LEU A 426 5.61 -8.69 -25.35
CA LEU A 426 5.98 -9.40 -24.14
C LEU A 426 6.54 -8.43 -23.09
N GLN A 427 6.08 -8.55 -21.86
CA GLN A 427 6.72 -7.98 -20.67
C GLN A 427 6.99 -9.05 -19.61
N LEU A 428 7.84 -8.75 -18.65
CA LEU A 428 8.18 -9.65 -17.54
C LEU A 428 7.79 -9.02 -16.22
N GLU A 429 7.32 -9.83 -15.29
CA GLU A 429 7.06 -9.39 -13.94
C GLU A 429 7.30 -10.52 -12.92
N THR A 430 7.32 -10.16 -11.63
CA THR A 430 7.41 -11.13 -10.54
C THR A 430 6.08 -11.34 -9.83
N ASP A 431 5.17 -10.34 -9.88
CA ASP A 431 3.93 -10.30 -9.09
C ASP A 431 4.19 -10.54 -7.58
N ALA A 432 5.34 -10.04 -7.10
CA ALA A 432 5.81 -10.23 -5.74
C ALA A 432 4.86 -9.59 -4.71
N PRO A 433 4.55 -10.25 -3.58
CA PRO A 433 5.28 -11.38 -2.99
C PRO A 433 4.84 -12.77 -3.46
N TRP A 434 3.96 -12.83 -4.47
CA TRP A 434 3.37 -14.06 -4.98
C TRP A 434 4.20 -14.66 -6.12
N CYS A 435 3.63 -15.67 -6.77
CA CYS A 435 4.09 -16.11 -8.09
C CYS A 435 5.56 -16.55 -8.16
N GLU A 436 6.12 -17.07 -7.05
CA GLU A 436 7.42 -17.75 -7.06
C GLU A 436 7.43 -18.81 -8.19
N ILE A 437 8.55 -18.88 -8.90
CA ILE A 437 8.77 -19.91 -9.92
C ILE A 437 8.86 -21.26 -9.21
N VAL A 438 7.96 -22.17 -9.60
CA VAL A 438 7.96 -23.55 -9.09
C VAL A 438 8.78 -24.40 -10.06
N GLU A 439 9.97 -24.80 -9.65
CA GLU A 439 10.86 -25.62 -10.48
C GLU A 439 10.31 -27.03 -10.70
N ASP A 440 10.26 -27.44 -11.97
CA ASP A 440 10.03 -28.82 -12.40
C ASP A 440 11.05 -29.23 -13.47
N ASP A 441 10.97 -30.47 -13.93
CA ASP A 441 11.94 -31.01 -14.89
C ASP A 441 11.93 -30.27 -16.24
N ALA A 442 10.83 -29.60 -16.60
CA ALA A 442 10.74 -28.88 -17.86
C ALA A 442 11.44 -27.51 -17.80
N ILE A 443 11.41 -26.84 -16.64
CA ILE A 443 11.97 -25.49 -16.51
C ILE A 443 13.33 -25.45 -15.81
N ARG A 444 13.71 -26.48 -15.04
CA ARG A 444 14.95 -26.51 -14.24
C ARG A 444 16.19 -26.19 -15.06
N GLN A 445 16.31 -26.79 -16.25
CA GLN A 445 17.44 -26.58 -17.15
C GLN A 445 17.62 -25.11 -17.57
N PHE A 446 16.53 -24.32 -17.64
CA PHE A 446 16.60 -22.91 -18.04
C PHE A 446 17.11 -22.01 -16.92
N LEU A 447 17.08 -22.48 -15.68
CA LEU A 447 17.59 -21.76 -14.52
C LEU A 447 19.07 -22.06 -14.24
N GLU A 448 19.69 -22.97 -15.00
CA GLU A 448 21.12 -23.23 -14.90
C GLU A 448 21.91 -21.95 -15.22
N GLY A 449 22.89 -21.65 -14.37
CA GLY A 449 23.70 -20.44 -14.48
C GLY A 449 23.01 -19.14 -14.05
N ALA A 450 21.78 -19.18 -13.51
CA ALA A 450 21.16 -18.00 -12.92
C ALA A 450 21.98 -17.47 -11.73
N ARG A 451 22.09 -16.14 -11.60
CA ARG A 451 22.78 -15.53 -10.45
C ARG A 451 22.20 -16.07 -9.14
N PRO A 452 23.02 -16.40 -8.13
CA PRO A 452 22.50 -16.85 -6.84
C PRO A 452 21.57 -15.81 -6.23
N LEU A 453 20.39 -16.22 -5.77
CA LEU A 453 19.51 -15.31 -5.02
C LEU A 453 20.10 -15.02 -3.64
N PRO A 454 19.75 -13.87 -3.03
CA PRO A 454 20.08 -13.58 -1.64
C PRO A 454 19.60 -14.71 -0.72
N ALA A 455 20.38 -15.00 0.33
CA ALA A 455 20.01 -16.05 1.27
C ALA A 455 18.64 -15.78 1.88
N ALA A 456 17.85 -16.83 2.07
CA ALA A 456 16.49 -16.72 2.61
C ALA A 456 16.34 -17.44 3.96
N ARG A 457 15.55 -16.85 4.86
CA ARG A 457 15.16 -17.44 6.16
C ARG A 457 13.64 -17.58 6.27
N LYS A 458 13.18 -18.47 7.14
CA LYS A 458 11.74 -18.55 7.44
C LYS A 458 11.32 -17.22 8.08
N SER A 459 10.13 -16.70 7.76
CA SER A 459 9.68 -15.40 8.26
C SER A 459 9.76 -15.27 9.78
N ASN A 460 9.45 -16.33 10.54
CA ASN A 460 9.55 -16.33 12.01
C ASN A 460 10.99 -16.45 12.58
N ARG A 461 11.99 -16.51 11.71
CA ARG A 461 13.43 -16.49 12.01
C ARG A 461 14.11 -15.52 11.04
N PHE A 462 13.45 -14.40 10.77
CA PHE A 462 13.94 -13.37 9.88
C PHE A 462 15.31 -12.87 10.32
N VAL A 463 16.14 -12.54 9.34
CA VAL A 463 17.45 -11.91 9.54
C VAL A 463 17.45 -10.72 8.60
N GLU A 464 17.74 -9.54 9.13
CA GLU A 464 17.76 -8.30 8.36
C GLU A 464 18.74 -8.39 7.19
N GLY A 465 18.39 -7.74 6.07
CA GLY A 465 19.10 -7.86 4.80
C GLY A 465 18.84 -9.15 4.00
N LEU A 466 18.36 -10.23 4.64
CA LEU A 466 18.06 -11.50 3.95
C LEU A 466 16.62 -11.55 3.41
N MET A 467 16.39 -12.41 2.43
CA MET A 467 15.05 -12.70 1.91
C MET A 467 14.23 -13.56 2.89
N VAL A 468 12.93 -13.61 2.64
CA VAL A 468 12.01 -14.51 3.35
C VAL A 468 11.63 -15.69 2.46
N LYS A 469 11.75 -16.91 2.99
CA LYS A 469 11.32 -18.13 2.27
C LYS A 469 9.82 -18.09 2.00
N GLY A 470 9.42 -18.26 0.74
CA GLY A 470 8.02 -18.24 0.31
C GLY A 470 7.47 -16.82 0.10
N ARG A 471 8.32 -15.80 0.09
CA ARG A 471 7.99 -14.42 -0.26
C ARG A 471 8.82 -14.05 -1.47
N ASN A 472 8.18 -14.01 -2.64
CA ASN A 472 8.86 -13.58 -3.87
C ASN A 472 9.25 -12.10 -3.77
N GLU A 473 10.22 -11.67 -4.58
CA GLU A 473 10.73 -10.30 -4.61
C GLU A 473 11.18 -9.93 -6.02
N SER A 474 11.27 -8.64 -6.35
CA SER A 474 11.69 -8.18 -7.68
C SER A 474 13.12 -8.58 -8.06
N CYS A 475 13.97 -8.95 -7.09
CA CYS A 475 15.30 -9.50 -7.37
C CYS A 475 15.27 -10.85 -8.11
N THR A 476 14.10 -11.51 -8.22
CA THR A 476 13.94 -12.77 -8.95
C THR A 476 13.65 -12.59 -10.44
N MET A 477 13.53 -11.35 -10.95
CA MET A 477 13.13 -11.05 -12.33
C MET A 477 13.97 -11.76 -13.40
N GLU A 478 15.30 -11.89 -13.19
CA GLU A 478 16.19 -12.60 -14.11
C GLU A 478 15.73 -14.04 -14.37
N ARG A 479 15.17 -14.71 -13.34
CA ARG A 479 14.72 -16.10 -13.47
C ARG A 479 13.49 -16.20 -14.36
N VAL A 480 12.62 -15.20 -14.31
CA VAL A 480 11.47 -15.09 -15.22
C VAL A 480 11.99 -14.94 -16.66
N ALA A 481 12.94 -14.02 -16.89
CA ALA A 481 13.56 -13.82 -18.20
C ALA A 481 14.20 -15.10 -18.75
N ARG A 482 14.94 -15.85 -17.90
CA ARG A 482 15.58 -17.11 -18.28
C ARG A 482 14.59 -18.21 -18.66
N VAL A 483 13.53 -18.39 -17.88
CA VAL A 483 12.50 -19.39 -18.23
C VAL A 483 11.81 -19.03 -19.55
N VAL A 484 11.50 -17.75 -19.76
CA VAL A 484 10.93 -17.29 -21.04
C VAL A 484 11.90 -17.52 -22.20
N ALA A 485 13.18 -17.16 -22.05
CA ALA A 485 14.21 -17.37 -23.05
C ALA A 485 14.36 -18.84 -23.41
N GLY A 486 14.42 -19.71 -22.41
CA GLY A 486 14.47 -21.17 -22.59
C GLY A 486 13.25 -21.74 -23.31
N LEU A 487 12.05 -21.31 -22.95
CA LEU A 487 10.82 -21.74 -23.62
C LEU A 487 10.76 -21.29 -25.08
N LYS A 488 11.28 -20.10 -25.39
CA LYS A 488 11.30 -19.53 -26.75
C LYS A 488 12.50 -19.94 -27.60
N GLY A 489 13.51 -20.60 -27.00
CA GLY A 489 14.76 -20.93 -27.69
C GLY A 489 15.61 -19.70 -28.04
N LEU A 490 15.59 -18.68 -27.18
CA LEU A 490 16.29 -17.41 -27.37
C LEU A 490 17.36 -17.20 -26.30
N GLN A 491 18.25 -16.22 -26.54
CA GLN A 491 19.17 -15.73 -25.50
C GLN A 491 18.41 -14.89 -24.47
N VAL A 492 18.85 -14.92 -23.22
CA VAL A 492 18.16 -14.21 -22.11
C VAL A 492 18.21 -12.69 -22.32
N GLU A 493 19.30 -12.19 -22.88
CA GLU A 493 19.52 -10.78 -23.18
C GLU A 493 18.48 -10.26 -24.19
N VAL A 494 18.18 -11.05 -25.22
CA VAL A 494 17.16 -10.70 -26.24
C VAL A 494 15.77 -10.56 -25.62
N VAL A 495 15.41 -11.47 -24.71
CA VAL A 495 14.13 -11.42 -24.01
C VAL A 495 14.08 -10.25 -23.02
N ALA A 496 15.14 -10.07 -22.24
CA ALA A 496 15.23 -9.01 -21.25
C ALA A 496 15.18 -7.62 -21.90
N GLU A 497 15.92 -7.40 -22.99
CA GLU A 497 15.94 -6.14 -23.74
C GLU A 497 14.58 -5.86 -24.39
N ALA A 498 13.96 -6.87 -25.02
CA ALA A 498 12.63 -6.71 -25.58
C ALA A 498 11.60 -6.31 -24.51
N ALA A 499 11.58 -7.03 -23.38
CA ALA A 499 10.68 -6.74 -22.27
C ALA A 499 10.93 -5.35 -21.67
N TRP A 500 12.20 -4.99 -21.44
CA TRP A 500 12.60 -3.67 -20.94
C TRP A 500 12.10 -2.55 -21.87
N ARG A 501 12.41 -2.64 -23.16
CA ARG A 501 11.97 -1.67 -24.16
C ARG A 501 10.45 -1.51 -24.18
N ASN A 502 9.72 -2.63 -24.15
CA ASN A 502 8.27 -2.61 -24.17
C ASN A 502 7.70 -1.95 -22.90
N SER A 503 8.22 -2.26 -21.72
CA SER A 503 7.79 -1.64 -20.45
C SER A 503 8.12 -0.15 -20.38
N VAL A 504 9.33 0.25 -20.77
CA VAL A 504 9.75 1.66 -20.78
C VAL A 504 8.89 2.47 -21.74
N ALA A 505 8.65 1.95 -22.95
CA ALA A 505 7.82 2.62 -23.95
C ALA A 505 6.34 2.72 -23.52
N MET A 506 5.78 1.63 -22.98
CA MET A 506 4.38 1.57 -22.55
C MET A 506 4.08 2.53 -21.39
N PHE A 507 4.95 2.56 -20.39
CA PHE A 507 4.71 3.28 -19.13
C PHE A 507 5.50 4.59 -19.00
N GLY A 508 6.26 4.98 -20.03
CA GLY A 508 6.99 6.25 -20.04
C GLY A 508 8.06 6.37 -18.95
N LEU A 509 8.80 5.29 -18.67
CA LEU A 509 9.67 5.17 -17.48
C LEU A 509 11.03 5.88 -17.59
N GLY A 510 11.26 6.59 -18.70
CA GLY A 510 12.55 7.18 -19.09
C GLY A 510 13.58 6.12 -19.51
N GLU A 511 14.55 6.50 -20.34
CA GLU A 511 15.75 5.69 -20.55
C GLU A 511 16.60 5.78 -19.28
N GLY A 512 17.05 4.64 -18.74
CA GLY A 512 18.07 4.65 -17.69
C GLY A 512 19.30 5.40 -18.21
N GLU A 513 20.06 6.04 -17.32
CA GLU A 513 21.40 6.56 -17.63
C GLU A 513 22.34 5.35 -17.92
N GLY A 514 22.12 4.69 -19.05
CA GLY A 514 23.04 3.71 -19.60
C GLY A 514 24.17 4.48 -20.24
N GLU A 515 25.36 4.36 -19.66
CA GLU A 515 26.60 4.78 -20.30
C GLU A 515 26.58 4.40 -21.77
N GLU A 516 26.82 5.38 -22.65
CA GLU A 516 27.16 5.15 -24.04
C GLU A 516 28.24 4.06 -24.09
N LEU A 517 27.86 2.84 -24.48
CA LEU A 517 28.79 1.83 -24.95
C LEU A 517 29.44 2.41 -26.20
N LYS A 518 30.54 3.13 -25.99
CA LYS A 518 31.41 3.62 -27.07
C LYS A 518 31.87 2.41 -27.86
N ASN A 519 31.49 2.43 -29.15
CA ASN A 519 31.88 1.50 -30.20
C ASN A 519 33.37 1.13 -30.18
#